data_AF-A0A518DT84-F1
#
_entry.id   AF-A0A518DT84-F1
#
_cell.length_a   1.000
_cell.length_b   1.000
_cell.length_c   1.000
_cell.angle_alpha   90.00
_cell.angle_beta   90.00
_cell.angle_gamma   90.00
#
_symmetry.space_group_name_H-M   'P 1'
#
loop_
_entity.id
_entity.type
_entity.pdbx_description
1 polymer ?
#
loop_
_entity_poly.entity_id
_entity_poly.type
_entity_poly.pdbx_seq_one_letter_code
_entity_poly.pdbx_strand_id
1 'polypeptide(L)'
;MPSRPTWLALFPLGVVLLGASCQSLSLVDRIPHTATTQTRLQGTQHRLHQYWQQHGRVPLSPEDLPDEAGRDGSLVDGWGRPFYWNSDGISQVTVGSYGRDGKPGGENEDADSLIEYVGGRDP
;
A
#
# COMPACT_ATOMS: atom_id res chain seq x y z
N MET A 1 63.27 -0.13 -55.16
CA MET A 1 61.81 -0.22 -54.91
C MET A 1 61.60 -0.64 -53.46
N PRO A 2 60.71 0.05 -52.71
CA PRO A 2 60.66 -0.03 -51.25
C PRO A 2 59.59 -1.03 -50.77
N SER A 3 59.78 -1.63 -49.60
CA SER A 3 58.64 -1.96 -48.74
C SER A 3 59.02 -1.80 -47.26
N ARG A 4 58.34 -0.82 -46.67
CA ARG A 4 58.38 -0.38 -45.28
C ARG A 4 57.64 -1.38 -44.38
N PRO A 5 57.89 -1.34 -43.05
CA PRO A 5 57.37 -2.31 -42.09
C PRO A 5 55.93 -1.97 -41.68
N THR A 6 55.06 -2.97 -41.62
CA THR A 6 53.72 -2.85 -41.06
C THR A 6 53.71 -3.41 -39.64
N TRP A 7 54.09 -2.56 -38.69
CA TRP A 7 53.55 -2.62 -37.33
C TRP A 7 52.22 -1.88 -37.35
N LEU A 8 51.12 -2.55 -37.02
CA LEU A 8 49.77 -2.05 -36.68
C LEU A 8 48.88 -3.32 -36.68
N ALA A 9 48.04 -3.62 -35.71
CA ALA A 9 47.71 -2.99 -34.45
C ALA A 9 47.03 -4.07 -33.59
N LEU A 10 47.48 -4.23 -32.35
CA LEU A 10 46.68 -4.82 -31.29
C LEU A 10 45.49 -3.86 -31.07
N PHE A 11 44.30 -4.25 -31.52
CA PHE A 11 43.06 -3.61 -31.09
C PHE A 11 42.41 -4.48 -30.00
N PRO A 12 42.12 -3.93 -28.80
CA PRO A 12 41.74 -4.72 -27.65
C PRO A 12 40.32 -5.27 -27.83
N LEU A 13 40.21 -6.60 -27.78
CA LEU A 13 38.97 -7.32 -27.60
C LEU A 13 38.54 -7.21 -26.13
N GLY A 14 38.09 -6.04 -25.71
CA GLY A 14 37.68 -5.80 -24.33
C GLY A 14 36.97 -4.46 -24.23
N VAL A 15 35.83 -4.44 -23.53
CA VAL A 15 34.90 -3.30 -23.38
C VAL A 15 33.77 -3.28 -24.42
N VAL A 16 32.90 -4.29 -24.43
CA VAL A 16 31.48 -4.12 -24.87
C VAL A 16 30.46 -4.70 -23.87
N LEU A 17 30.87 -5.45 -22.83
CA LEU A 17 29.94 -6.10 -21.89
C LEU A 17 29.78 -5.37 -20.54
N LEU A 18 29.59 -4.04 -20.56
CA LEU A 18 29.29 -3.24 -19.36
C LEU A 18 28.13 -2.25 -19.57
N GLY A 19 27.21 -2.58 -20.49
CA GLY A 19 26.11 -1.70 -20.89
C GLY A 19 24.70 -2.24 -20.62
N ALA A 20 24.53 -3.26 -19.78
CA ALA A 20 23.24 -3.93 -19.61
C ALA A 20 22.84 -4.21 -18.15
N SER A 21 23.18 -3.31 -17.20
CA SER A 21 22.80 -3.50 -15.79
C SER A 21 22.07 -2.31 -15.14
N CYS A 22 21.41 -1.45 -15.92
CA CYS A 22 20.71 -0.28 -15.38
C CYS A 22 19.29 -0.10 -15.95
N GLN A 23 18.52 -1.18 -16.10
CA GLN A 23 17.11 -1.09 -16.54
C GLN A 23 16.12 -1.68 -15.53
N SER A 24 16.48 -1.71 -14.25
CA SER A 24 15.56 -2.12 -13.16
C SER A 24 15.32 -1.00 -12.16
N LEU A 25 15.45 0.26 -12.57
CA LEU A 25 14.90 1.39 -11.83
C LEU A 25 13.47 1.58 -12.32
N SER A 26 12.57 0.72 -11.86
CA SER A 26 11.14 0.99 -11.92
C SER A 26 10.90 2.25 -11.09
N LEU A 27 10.84 3.40 -11.75
CA LEU A 27 10.36 4.65 -11.21
C LEU A 27 8.89 4.43 -10.82
N VAL A 28 8.64 4.04 -9.57
CA VAL A 28 7.28 3.98 -9.04
C VAL A 28 6.86 5.41 -8.73
N ASP A 29 6.41 6.14 -9.74
CA ASP A 29 5.88 7.51 -9.60
C ASP A 29 4.50 7.54 -8.91
N ARG A 30 3.89 6.37 -8.67
CA ARG A 30 2.55 6.27 -8.07
C ARG A 30 2.48 5.14 -7.06
N ILE A 31 2.11 5.48 -5.82
CA ILE A 31 1.79 4.51 -4.78
C ILE A 31 0.55 3.71 -5.26
N PRO A 32 0.60 2.36 -5.28
CA PRO A 32 -0.56 1.55 -5.64
C PRO A 32 -1.76 1.85 -4.75
N HIS A 33 -2.96 1.83 -5.35
CA HIS A 33 -4.21 2.05 -4.63
C HIS A 33 -4.40 1.02 -3.50
N THR A 34 -4.05 -0.24 -3.76
CA THR A 34 -4.08 -1.33 -2.77
C THR A 34 -3.15 -1.07 -1.58
N ALA A 35 -1.93 -0.58 -1.82
CA ALA A 35 -0.99 -0.22 -0.75
C ALA A 35 -1.53 0.95 0.09
N THR A 36 -2.10 1.97 -0.55
CA THR A 36 -2.75 3.10 0.14
C THR A 36 -3.92 2.63 1.00
N THR A 37 -4.80 1.78 0.45
CA THR A 37 -5.91 1.14 1.18
C THR A 37 -5.40 0.39 2.41
N GLN A 38 -4.37 -0.44 2.24
CA GLN A 38 -3.81 -1.24 3.33
C GLN A 38 -3.22 -0.38 4.46
N THR A 39 -2.44 0.65 4.11
CA THR A 39 -1.89 1.57 5.11
C THR A 39 -2.98 2.29 5.90
N ARG A 40 -4.04 2.75 5.23
CA ARG A 40 -5.17 3.40 5.91
C ARG A 40 -5.95 2.44 6.79
N LEU A 41 -6.21 1.21 6.35
CA LEU A 41 -6.86 0.18 7.19
C LEU A 41 -6.03 -0.13 8.45
N GLN A 42 -4.71 -0.20 8.35
CA GLN A 42 -3.83 -0.36 9.51
C GLN A 42 -3.92 0.84 10.47
N GLY A 43 -3.93 2.06 9.94
CA GLY A 43 -4.15 3.28 10.73
C GLY A 43 -5.50 3.26 11.44
N THR A 44 -6.56 2.85 10.73
CA THR A 44 -7.90 2.67 11.29
C THR A 44 -7.93 1.62 12.39
N GLN A 45 -7.28 0.46 12.21
CA GLN A 45 -7.18 -0.57 13.25
C GLN A 45 -6.52 -0.05 14.53
N HIS A 46 -5.45 0.74 14.38
CA HIS A 46 -4.77 1.36 15.52
C HIS A 46 -5.70 2.32 16.28
N ARG A 47 -6.41 3.19 15.55
CA ARG A 47 -7.38 4.13 16.12
C ARG A 47 -8.56 3.42 16.78
N LEU A 48 -9.04 2.32 16.20
CA LEU A 48 -10.08 1.47 16.80
C LEU A 48 -9.60 0.87 18.13
N HIS A 49 -8.36 0.38 18.17
CA HIS A 49 -7.77 -0.12 19.40
C HIS A 49 -7.67 0.98 20.47
N GLN A 50 -7.17 2.17 20.11
CA GLN A 50 -7.11 3.30 21.04
C GLN A 50 -8.50 3.71 21.55
N TYR A 51 -9.49 3.78 20.65
CA TYR A 51 -10.87 4.13 20.99
C TYR A 51 -11.45 3.11 21.99
N TRP A 52 -11.21 1.81 21.78
CA TRP A 52 -11.56 0.76 22.73
C TRP A 52 -10.91 0.98 24.11
N GLN A 53 -9.61 1.26 24.16
CA GLN A 53 -8.90 1.50 25.43
C GLN A 53 -9.47 2.70 26.21
N GLN A 54 -9.96 3.72 25.51
CA GLN A 54 -10.48 4.95 26.12
C GLN A 54 -11.95 4.82 26.54
N HIS A 55 -12.76 4.15 25.74
CA HIS A 55 -14.22 4.13 25.91
C HIS A 55 -14.78 2.78 26.34
N GLY A 56 -14.00 1.70 26.30
CA GLY A 56 -14.46 0.34 26.58
C GLY A 56 -15.50 -0.19 25.58
N ARG A 57 -15.61 0.44 24.40
CA ARG A 57 -16.52 0.08 23.31
C ARG A 57 -15.91 0.46 21.96
N VAL A 58 -16.45 -0.09 20.87
CA VAL A 58 -16.11 0.34 19.50
C VAL A 58 -17.00 1.52 19.04
N PRO A 59 -16.57 2.32 18.06
CA PRO A 59 -17.37 3.43 17.54
C PRO A 59 -18.52 2.92 16.65
N LEU A 60 -19.70 3.54 16.78
CA LEU A 60 -20.87 3.14 15.98
C LEU A 60 -20.75 3.70 14.56
N SER A 61 -20.31 4.95 14.43
CA SER A 61 -20.04 5.63 13.17
C SER A 61 -18.53 5.80 12.95
N PRO A 62 -18.03 5.76 11.70
CA PRO A 62 -16.66 6.16 11.39
C PRO A 62 -16.30 7.58 11.88
N GLU A 63 -17.28 8.47 12.00
CA GLU A 63 -17.10 9.86 12.43
C GLU A 63 -16.74 9.98 13.92
N ASP A 64 -17.06 8.96 14.71
CA ASP A 64 -16.70 8.90 16.14
C ASP A 64 -15.20 8.61 16.34
N LEU A 65 -14.50 8.19 15.28
CA LEU A 65 -13.08 7.83 15.35
C LEU A 65 -12.24 9.11 15.31
N PRO A 66 -11.52 9.48 16.39
CA PRO A 66 -10.80 10.75 16.44
C PRO A 66 -9.64 10.75 15.44
N ASP A 67 -9.44 11.89 14.77
CA ASP A 67 -8.28 12.08 13.90
C ASP A 67 -7.01 12.34 14.72
N GLU A 68 -5.90 11.78 14.27
CA GLU A 68 -4.58 11.98 14.88
C GLU A 68 -3.85 13.10 14.13
N ALA A 69 -3.53 14.20 14.82
CA ALA A 69 -2.83 15.33 14.24
C ALA A 69 -1.49 14.89 13.61
N GLY A 70 -1.26 15.28 12.36
CA GLY A 70 -0.03 14.96 11.62
C GLY A 70 0.02 13.56 11.02
N ARG A 71 -1.09 12.81 11.03
CA ARG A 71 -1.21 11.49 10.36
C ARG A 71 -2.38 11.48 9.38
N ASP A 72 -2.32 10.59 8.38
CA ASP A 72 -3.45 10.35 7.47
C ASP A 72 -4.55 9.59 8.23
N GLY A 73 -5.59 10.32 8.64
CA GLY A 73 -6.80 9.77 9.27
C GLY A 73 -7.92 9.45 8.27
N SER A 74 -7.65 9.51 6.96
CA SER A 74 -8.69 9.38 5.95
C SER A 74 -9.34 7.99 5.97
N LEU A 75 -10.68 7.97 6.07
CA LEU A 75 -11.50 6.76 6.03
C LEU A 75 -12.02 6.47 4.62
N VAL A 76 -11.15 6.67 3.62
CA VAL A 76 -11.41 6.36 2.21
C VAL A 76 -10.33 5.43 1.66
N ASP A 77 -10.73 4.55 0.75
CA ASP A 77 -9.83 3.62 0.07
C ASP A 77 -8.88 4.33 -0.90
N GLY A 78 -7.94 3.56 -1.46
CA GLY A 78 -7.01 4.08 -2.46
C GLY A 78 -7.70 4.66 -3.69
N TRP A 79 -8.90 4.19 -4.05
CA TRP A 79 -9.68 4.67 -5.18
C TRP A 79 -10.57 5.88 -4.84
N GLY A 80 -10.52 6.37 -3.59
CA GLY A 80 -11.24 7.56 -3.14
C GLY A 80 -12.67 7.32 -2.68
N ARG A 81 -13.09 6.07 -2.45
CA ARG A 81 -14.42 5.76 -1.89
C ARG A 81 -14.36 5.62 -0.38
N PRO A 82 -15.40 6.01 0.37
CA PRO A 82 -15.48 5.72 1.79
C PRO A 82 -15.31 4.23 2.07
N PHE A 83 -14.66 3.89 3.18
CA PHE A 83 -14.63 2.51 3.62
C PHE A 83 -16.04 2.00 3.92
N TYR A 84 -16.29 0.75 3.57
CA TYR A 84 -17.37 -0.01 4.18
C TYR A 84 -17.15 -0.02 5.69
N TRP A 85 -18.23 0.23 6.44
CA TRP A 85 -18.21 0.25 7.90
C TRP A 85 -19.41 -0.49 8.43
N ASN A 86 -19.18 -1.44 9.33
CA ASN A 86 -20.23 -2.16 10.02
C ASN A 86 -19.78 -2.40 11.46
N SER A 87 -20.42 -1.74 12.41
CA SER A 87 -20.14 -1.89 13.83
C SER A 87 -21.39 -2.18 14.62
N ASP A 88 -21.25 -3.00 15.66
CA ASP A 88 -22.30 -3.20 16.67
C ASP A 88 -22.31 -2.07 17.73
N GLY A 89 -21.32 -1.18 17.74
CA GLY A 89 -21.14 -0.13 18.76
C GLY A 89 -20.80 -0.65 20.16
N ILE A 90 -20.56 -1.96 20.30
CA ILE A 90 -20.29 -2.66 21.54
C ILE A 90 -18.85 -3.16 21.51
N SER A 91 -18.52 -4.19 20.73
CA SER A 91 -17.18 -4.77 20.71
C SER A 91 -16.66 -5.16 19.34
N GLN A 92 -17.48 -5.17 18.28
CA GLN A 92 -17.07 -5.63 16.97
C GLN A 92 -17.25 -4.55 15.89
N VAL A 93 -16.26 -4.44 15.01
CA VAL A 93 -16.36 -3.63 13.81
C VAL A 93 -15.64 -4.29 12.64
N THR A 94 -16.29 -4.30 11.49
CA THR A 94 -15.69 -4.64 10.21
C THR A 94 -15.56 -3.38 9.38
N VAL A 95 -14.34 -3.11 8.90
CA VAL A 95 -14.04 -1.96 8.04
C VAL A 95 -13.21 -2.39 6.85
N GLY A 96 -13.46 -1.84 5.67
CA GLY A 96 -12.73 -2.27 4.48
C GLY A 96 -13.07 -1.58 3.17
N SER A 97 -12.44 -2.05 2.10
CA SER A 97 -12.67 -1.64 0.71
C SER A 97 -13.02 -2.87 -0.14
N TYR A 98 -13.95 -2.70 -1.08
CA TYR A 98 -14.36 -3.73 -2.04
C TYR A 98 -13.51 -3.72 -3.32
N GLY A 99 -12.25 -3.29 -3.25
CA GLY A 99 -11.38 -3.19 -4.43
C GLY A 99 -11.91 -2.22 -5.49
N ARG A 100 -11.18 -2.04 -6.58
CA ARG A 100 -11.44 -1.07 -7.66
C ARG A 100 -12.87 -1.14 -8.22
N ASP A 101 -13.49 -2.31 -8.35
CA ASP A 101 -14.84 -2.46 -8.89
C ASP A 101 -15.96 -2.05 -7.90
N GLY A 102 -15.63 -1.96 -6.61
CA GLY A 102 -16.53 -1.52 -5.56
C GLY A 102 -17.60 -2.55 -5.20
N LYS A 103 -17.35 -3.83 -5.49
CA LYS A 103 -18.30 -4.93 -5.25
C LYS A 103 -17.63 -6.02 -4.42
N PRO A 104 -18.38 -6.72 -3.55
CA PRO A 104 -17.81 -7.84 -2.81
C PRO A 104 -17.19 -8.91 -3.72
N GLY A 105 -16.03 -9.41 -3.33
CA GLY A 105 -15.27 -10.44 -4.02
C GLY A 105 -14.12 -9.88 -4.86
N GLY A 106 -14.04 -10.32 -6.12
CA GLY A 106 -13.01 -9.89 -7.05
C GLY A 106 -11.63 -10.51 -6.83
N GLU A 107 -10.69 -10.14 -7.70
CA GLU A 107 -9.29 -10.55 -7.66
C GLU A 107 -8.38 -9.38 -8.01
N ASN A 108 -7.10 -9.46 -7.62
CA ASN A 108 -6.10 -8.43 -7.90
C ASN A 108 -6.52 -7.05 -7.35
N GLU A 109 -6.66 -6.04 -8.22
CA GLU A 109 -7.12 -4.71 -7.82
C GLU A 109 -8.60 -4.67 -7.43
N ASP A 110 -9.39 -5.65 -7.86
CA ASP A 110 -10.81 -5.77 -7.52
C ASP A 110 -11.02 -6.59 -6.24
N ALA A 111 -9.95 -7.11 -5.61
CA ALA A 111 -10.06 -7.91 -4.40
C ALA A 111 -10.44 -7.08 -3.17
N ASP A 112 -11.35 -7.63 -2.36
CA ASP A 112 -11.71 -7.09 -1.05
C ASP A 112 -10.51 -6.99 -0.11
N SER A 113 -10.44 -5.88 0.63
CA SER A 113 -9.51 -5.65 1.73
C SER A 113 -10.30 -5.25 2.96
N LEU A 114 -10.57 -6.23 3.83
CA LEU A 114 -11.36 -6.05 5.05
C LEU A 114 -10.50 -6.33 6.28
N ILE A 115 -10.74 -5.58 7.36
CA ILE A 115 -10.27 -5.92 8.70
C ILE A 115 -11.48 -6.11 9.61
N GLU A 116 -11.36 -7.05 10.52
CA GLU A 116 -12.29 -7.25 11.62
C GLU A 116 -11.56 -6.91 12.92
N TYR A 117 -12.10 -5.98 13.68
CA TYR A 117 -11.60 -5.63 15.00
C TYR A 117 -12.59 -6.09 16.07
N VAL A 118 -12.07 -6.76 17.09
CA VAL A 118 -12.81 -7.21 18.27
C VAL A 118 -12.17 -6.62 19.52
N GLY A 119 -12.93 -5.81 20.25
CA GLY A 119 -12.51 -5.20 21.50
C GLY A 119 -12.06 -6.23 22.53
N GLY A 120 -10.94 -5.95 23.21
CA GLY A 120 -10.35 -6.85 24.20
C GLY A 120 -9.57 -8.04 23.63
N ARG A 121 -9.47 -8.17 22.29
CA ARG A 121 -8.50 -9.06 21.65
C ARG A 121 -7.21 -8.30 21.39
N ASP A 122 -6.07 -8.92 21.67
CA ASP A 122 -4.76 -8.36 21.29
C ASP A 122 -4.68 -8.26 19.75
N PRO A 123 -4.17 -7.13 19.21
CA PRO A 123 -4.13 -6.86 17.77
C PRO A 123 -3.10 -7.72 17.01
#